data_AF-C2XNJ8-F1
#
_entry.id   AF-C2XNJ8-F1
#
_cell.length_a   1.000
_cell.length_b   1.000
_cell.length_c   1.000
_cell.angle_alpha   90.00
_cell.angle_beta   90.00
_cell.angle_gamma   90.00
#
_symmetry.space_group_name_H-M   'P 1'
#
loop_
_entity.id
_entity.type
_entity.pdbx_description
1 polymer ?
#
loop_
_entity_poly.entity_id
_entity_poly.type
_entity_poly.pdbx_seq_one_letter_code
_entity_poly.pdbx_strand_id
1 'polypeptide(L)'
;MFGRGSLDMKSGATIHLANILYFSEHMHLLKGNLLLLFIGDEEGEHRGIISALTEFERLKQEKQLQYRLAINNDFITLLYDGDTQRYIYTGTASKLLPCFHIYGREVHVGDTLSGINPNFIAAQITNRLHNNYIHYHMK
;
A
#
# COMPACT_ATOMS: atom_id res chain seq x y z
N MET A 1 -3.67 21.98 13.92
CA MET A 1 -4.92 22.01 13.14
C MET A 1 -5.64 20.69 13.40
N PHE A 2 -6.93 20.69 13.71
CA PHE A 2 -7.70 19.48 14.02
C PHE A 2 -8.70 19.17 12.90
N GLY A 3 -8.89 17.89 12.59
CA GLY A 3 -9.91 17.43 11.62
C GLY A 3 -9.52 16.15 10.88
N ARG A 4 -10.51 15.35 10.45
CA ARG A 4 -10.26 14.14 9.64
C ARG A 4 -9.56 14.50 8.33
N GLY A 5 -8.47 13.80 8.10
CA GLY A 5 -7.58 13.98 6.97
C GLY A 5 -6.68 15.21 7.02
N SER A 6 -6.63 15.90 8.16
CA SER A 6 -5.61 16.93 8.39
C SER A 6 -4.20 16.35 8.30
N LEU A 7 -3.97 15.14 8.81
CA LEU A 7 -2.71 14.42 8.65
C LEU A 7 -2.70 13.57 7.37
N ASP A 8 -3.76 12.78 7.15
CA ASP A 8 -3.85 11.81 6.06
C ASP A 8 -4.96 12.16 5.03
N MET A 9 -4.61 12.69 3.86
CA MET A 9 -3.35 13.38 3.58
C MET A 9 -3.59 14.79 3.02
N LYS A 10 -4.64 15.48 3.48
CA LYS A 10 -5.01 16.81 2.95
C LYS A 10 -3.94 17.88 3.21
N SER A 11 -3.19 17.78 4.31
CA SER A 11 -2.02 18.64 4.52
C SER A 11 -0.92 18.34 3.50
N GLY A 12 -0.64 17.06 3.25
CA GLY A 12 0.27 16.62 2.20
C GLY A 12 -0.12 17.13 0.81
N ALA A 13 -1.40 17.01 0.46
CA ALA A 13 -1.97 17.56 -0.77
C ALA A 13 -1.81 19.09 -0.87
N THR A 14 -2.00 19.81 0.23
CA THR A 14 -1.83 21.27 0.29
C THR A 14 -0.37 21.67 0.07
N ILE A 15 0.59 20.91 0.61
CA ILE A 15 2.03 21.12 0.37
C ILE A 15 2.35 20.97 -1.13
N HIS A 16 1.78 19.95 -1.80
CA HIS A 16 1.96 19.79 -3.24
C HIS A 16 1.36 20.93 -4.06
N LEU A 17 0.15 21.41 -3.69
CA LEU A 17 -0.45 22.58 -4.33
C LEU A 17 0.42 23.83 -4.17
N ALA A 18 0.94 24.07 -2.98
CA ALA A 18 1.83 25.19 -2.71
C ALA A 18 3.11 25.12 -3.55
N ASN A 19 3.69 23.93 -3.69
CA ASN A 19 4.87 23.72 -4.55
C ASN A 19 4.56 23.98 -6.03
N ILE A 20 3.43 23.49 -6.54
CA ILE A 20 3.02 23.74 -7.93
C ILE A 20 2.78 25.23 -8.18
N LEU A 21 2.10 25.93 -7.26
CA LEU A 21 1.90 27.37 -7.35
C LEU A 21 3.24 28.11 -7.39
N TYR A 22 4.13 27.82 -6.44
CA TYR A 22 5.46 28.42 -6.38
C TYR A 22 6.23 28.22 -7.69
N PHE A 23 6.30 26.99 -8.21
CA PHE A 23 7.05 26.71 -9.42
C PHE A 23 6.38 27.20 -10.71
N SER A 24 5.06 27.44 -10.71
CA SER A 24 4.38 28.08 -11.83
C SER A 24 4.87 29.51 -12.07
N GLU A 25 5.27 30.21 -11.01
CA GLU A 25 5.85 31.56 -11.06
C GLU A 25 7.38 31.54 -11.19
N HIS A 26 8.02 30.42 -10.82
CA HIS A 26 9.48 30.26 -10.77
C HIS A 26 9.99 29.16 -11.69
N MET A 27 9.44 29.06 -12.90
CA MET A 27 9.78 28.00 -13.86
C MET A 27 11.28 27.89 -14.18
N HIS A 28 12.03 29.00 -14.10
CA HIS A 28 13.47 29.03 -14.34
C HIS A 28 14.29 28.22 -13.30
N LEU A 29 13.71 27.92 -12.13
CA LEU A 29 14.32 27.07 -11.10
C LEU A 29 14.13 25.57 -11.40
N LEU A 30 13.22 25.21 -12.29
CA LEU A 30 12.93 23.82 -12.63
C LEU A 30 13.75 23.31 -13.81
N LYS A 31 14.33 22.13 -13.64
CA LYS A 31 14.90 21.33 -14.72
C LYS A 31 13.97 20.15 -15.03
N GLY A 32 12.88 20.43 -15.75
CA GLY A 32 11.91 19.41 -16.17
C GLY A 32 10.46 19.86 -15.99
N ASN A 33 9.54 18.89 -16.04
CA ASN A 33 8.10 19.11 -15.86
C ASN A 33 7.65 18.59 -14.49
N LEU A 34 6.67 19.26 -13.90
CA LEU A 34 5.94 18.75 -12.74
C LEU A 34 4.57 18.25 -13.19
N LEU A 35 4.20 17.08 -12.70
CA LEU A 35 2.86 16.50 -12.88
C LEU A 35 2.26 16.32 -11.49
N LEU A 36 1.08 16.89 -11.27
CA LEU A 36 0.31 16.74 -10.04
C LEU A 36 -0.86 15.80 -10.30
N LEU A 37 -0.99 14.77 -9.47
CA LEU A 37 -2.10 13.82 -9.51
C LEU A 37 -2.83 13.86 -8.16
N PHE A 38 -4.14 14.09 -8.20
CA PHE A 38 -5.04 13.81 -7.09
C PHE A 38 -5.92 12.63 -7.47
N ILE A 39 -5.98 11.64 -6.60
CA ILE A 39 -6.87 10.50 -6.73
C ILE A 39 -7.77 10.40 -5.50
N GLY A 40 -8.96 9.84 -5.70
CA GLY A 40 -9.78 9.32 -4.62
C GLY A 40 -9.56 7.82 -4.44
N ASP A 41 -10.18 7.27 -3.40
CA ASP A 41 -10.24 5.81 -3.16
C ASP A 41 -8.86 5.16 -2.96
N GLU A 42 -7.91 5.87 -2.34
CA GLU A 42 -6.65 5.28 -1.86
C GLU A 42 -6.94 4.35 -0.67
N GLU A 43 -7.60 4.88 0.37
CA GLU A 43 -8.08 4.18 1.58
C GLU A 43 -9.06 3.01 1.35
N GLY A 44 -9.46 2.78 0.12
CA GLY A 44 -10.35 1.68 -0.29
C GLY A 44 -9.61 0.68 -1.18
N GLU A 45 -10.11 0.53 -2.40
CA GLU A 45 -9.61 -0.48 -3.36
C GLU A 45 -8.55 0.09 -4.31
N HIS A 46 -8.00 1.27 -4.02
CA HIS A 46 -6.96 1.93 -4.80
C HIS A 46 -7.34 2.19 -6.26
N ARG A 47 -8.65 2.28 -6.57
CA ARG A 47 -9.12 2.36 -7.96
C ARG A 47 -8.65 3.63 -8.65
N GLY A 48 -8.45 4.71 -7.89
CA GLY A 48 -7.97 5.99 -8.40
C GLY A 48 -6.59 5.86 -9.05
N ILE A 49 -5.59 5.34 -8.34
CA ILE A 49 -4.23 5.20 -8.89
C ILE A 49 -4.19 4.14 -9.99
N ILE A 50 -4.91 3.02 -9.83
CA ILE A 50 -4.99 1.97 -10.85
C ILE A 50 -5.53 2.53 -12.16
N SER A 51 -6.59 3.34 -12.11
CA SER A 51 -7.16 3.99 -13.29
C SER A 51 -6.21 5.05 -13.88
N ALA A 52 -5.48 5.77 -13.04
CA ALA A 52 -4.54 6.81 -13.49
C ALA A 52 -3.35 6.25 -14.28
N LEU A 53 -3.01 4.97 -14.12
CA LEU A 53 -1.93 4.33 -14.89
C LEU A 53 -2.18 4.41 -16.40
N THR A 54 -3.42 4.23 -16.84
CA THR A 54 -3.79 4.36 -18.26
C THR A 54 -3.53 5.78 -18.78
N GLU A 55 -3.84 6.80 -17.97
CA GLU A 55 -3.56 8.20 -18.34
C GLU A 55 -2.06 8.50 -18.34
N PHE A 56 -1.29 7.93 -17.42
CA PHE A 56 0.16 8.07 -17.44
C PHE A 56 0.79 7.46 -18.69
N GLU A 57 0.34 6.29 -19.13
CA GLU A 57 0.82 5.68 -20.37
C GLU A 57 0.42 6.50 -21.60
N ARG A 58 -0.82 7.00 -21.65
CA ARG A 58 -1.27 7.89 -22.72
C ARG A 58 -0.41 9.16 -22.80
N LEU A 59 -0.22 9.85 -21.67
CA LEU A 59 0.61 11.06 -21.59
C LEU A 59 2.08 10.78 -21.94
N LYS A 60 2.61 9.64 -21.53
CA LYS A 60 3.98 9.21 -21.87
C LYS A 60 4.16 9.10 -23.38
N GLN A 61 3.19 8.52 -24.09
CA GLN A 61 3.25 8.35 -25.54
C GLN A 61 3.03 9.68 -26.27
N GLU A 62 1.95 10.41 -25.94
CA GLU A 62 1.58 11.65 -26.64
C GLU A 62 2.58 12.79 -26.43
N LYS A 63 3.13 12.90 -25.21
CA LYS A 63 4.02 14.00 -24.82
C LYS A 63 5.48 13.55 -24.71
N GLN A 64 5.78 12.30 -25.05
CA GLN A 64 7.11 11.69 -24.98
C GLN A 64 7.76 11.86 -23.59
N LEU A 65 6.96 11.75 -22.53
CA LEU A 65 7.43 11.99 -21.16
C LEU A 65 8.34 10.85 -20.67
N GLN A 66 9.26 11.22 -19.80
CA GLN A 66 10.09 10.28 -19.04
C GLN A 66 9.86 10.54 -17.56
N TYR A 67 9.02 9.73 -16.92
CA TYR A 67 8.76 9.84 -15.48
C TYR A 67 10.01 9.39 -14.71
N ARG A 68 10.61 10.29 -13.92
CA ARG A 68 11.86 10.05 -13.20
C ARG A 68 11.68 9.82 -11.71
N LEU A 69 10.70 10.49 -11.12
CA LEU A 69 10.46 10.51 -9.68
C LEU A 69 8.98 10.73 -9.41
N ALA A 70 8.43 9.99 -8.46
CA ALA A 70 7.15 10.25 -7.85
C ALA A 70 7.39 10.58 -6.37
N ILE A 71 6.76 11.65 -5.88
CA ILE A 71 6.80 12.04 -4.47
C ILE A 71 5.37 11.91 -3.96
N ASN A 72 5.15 10.98 -3.03
CA ASN A 72 3.94 10.91 -2.24
C ASN A 72 4.22 11.58 -0.88
N ASN A 73 3.31 12.45 -0.44
CA ASN A 73 3.45 13.17 0.83
C ASN A 73 2.41 12.68 1.83
N ASP A 74 2.36 11.36 1.95
CA ASP A 74 1.50 10.66 2.88
C ASP A 74 1.93 10.88 4.34
N PHE A 75 1.05 10.53 5.26
CA PHE A 75 1.36 10.60 6.68
C PHE A 75 2.52 9.65 7.05
N ILE A 76 3.54 10.21 7.69
CA ILE A 76 4.66 9.46 8.27
C ILE A 76 4.67 9.63 9.79
N THR A 77 4.97 8.53 10.50
CA THR A 77 5.00 8.50 11.97
C THR A 77 6.41 8.28 12.49
N LEU A 78 6.62 8.69 13.74
CA LEU A 78 7.74 8.26 14.57
C LEU A 78 7.72 6.74 14.73
N LEU A 79 8.89 6.11 14.78
CA LEU A 79 8.99 4.65 14.96
C LEU A 79 8.87 4.23 16.44
N TYR A 80 9.20 5.12 17.36
CA TYR A 80 9.15 4.89 18.81
C TYR A 80 9.00 6.21 19.57
N ASP A 81 8.64 6.13 20.85
CA ASP A 81 8.46 7.30 21.71
C ASP A 81 9.77 8.08 21.86
N GLY A 82 9.70 9.39 21.61
CA GLY A 82 10.87 10.28 21.67
C GLY A 82 11.78 10.23 20.43
N ASP A 83 11.38 9.51 19.38
CA ASP A 83 12.09 9.53 18.10
C ASP A 83 12.08 10.94 17.50
N THR A 84 13.25 11.44 17.14
CA THR A 84 13.43 12.77 16.53
C THR A 84 13.78 12.70 15.05
N GLN A 85 13.88 11.49 14.49
CA GLN A 85 14.30 11.29 13.11
C GLN A 85 13.14 11.53 12.14
N ARG A 86 13.51 11.92 10.91
CA ARG A 86 12.57 12.06 9.79
C ARG A 86 12.82 10.95 8.80
N TYR A 87 11.76 10.25 8.44
CA TYR A 87 11.83 9.09 7.55
C TYR A 87 11.35 9.44 6.15
N ILE A 88 12.01 8.85 5.16
CA ILE A 88 11.57 8.85 3.77
C ILE A 88 11.45 7.38 3.37
N TYR A 89 10.24 6.97 2.98
CA TYR A 89 9.98 5.62 2.50
C TYR A 89 10.15 5.58 0.99
N THR A 90 11.08 4.75 0.51
CA THR A 90 11.38 4.58 -0.93
C THR A 90 10.72 3.34 -1.53
N GLY A 91 9.87 2.65 -0.76
CA GLY A 91 9.17 1.44 -1.17
C GLY A 91 8.11 1.05 -0.15
N THR A 92 7.32 0.04 -0.49
CA THR A 92 6.27 -0.53 0.37
C THR A 92 6.44 -2.03 0.52
N ALA A 93 5.94 -2.57 1.63
CA ALA A 93 5.81 -4.00 1.82
C ALA A 93 4.48 -4.47 1.23
N SER A 94 4.53 -5.39 0.27
CA SER A 94 3.32 -6.00 -0.27
C SER A 94 2.60 -6.83 0.79
N LYS A 95 1.26 -6.77 0.81
CA LYS A 95 0.41 -7.56 1.71
C LYS A 95 -0.28 -8.67 0.93
N LEU A 96 -0.12 -9.92 1.38
CA LEU A 96 -0.89 -11.07 0.90
C LEU A 96 -1.78 -11.56 2.04
N LEU A 97 -3.07 -11.72 1.76
CA LEU A 97 -4.07 -12.22 2.71
C LEU A 97 -4.62 -13.57 2.22
N PRO A 98 -3.97 -14.69 2.55
CA PRO A 98 -4.48 -16.00 2.18
C PRO A 98 -5.76 -16.32 2.98
N CYS A 99 -6.75 -16.89 2.30
CA CYS A 99 -7.99 -17.36 2.91
C CYS A 99 -8.18 -18.85 2.61
N PHE A 100 -8.57 -19.63 3.62
CA PHE A 100 -8.78 -21.06 3.51
C PHE A 100 -10.22 -21.40 3.90
N HIS A 101 -10.94 -22.10 3.03
CA HIS A 101 -12.22 -22.72 3.35
C HIS A 101 -12.02 -24.23 3.49
N ILE A 102 -12.25 -24.76 4.70
CA ILE A 102 -11.97 -26.16 5.04
C ILE A 102 -13.31 -26.86 5.30
N TYR A 103 -13.66 -27.80 4.43
CA TYR A 103 -14.87 -28.60 4.55
C TYR A 103 -14.54 -30.00 5.06
N GLY A 104 -15.26 -30.45 6.08
CA GLY A 104 -15.10 -31.77 6.69
C GLY A 104 -16.12 -32.80 6.20
N ARG A 105 -16.19 -33.94 6.90
CA ARG A 105 -17.24 -34.94 6.75
C ARG A 105 -17.89 -35.15 8.10
N GLU A 106 -19.18 -34.80 8.19
CA GLU A 106 -19.97 -34.94 9.42
C GLU A 106 -20.27 -36.41 9.72
N VAL A 107 -20.18 -36.77 11.00
CA VAL A 107 -20.50 -38.09 11.54
C VAL A 107 -20.98 -37.97 12.97
N HIS A 108 -21.61 -39.03 13.49
CA HIS A 108 -21.94 -39.15 14.90
C HIS A 108 -20.66 -39.13 15.76
N VAL A 109 -20.71 -38.49 16.93
CA VAL A 109 -19.53 -38.34 17.83
C VAL A 109 -18.93 -39.67 18.29
N GLY A 110 -19.71 -40.75 18.26
CA GLY A 110 -19.25 -42.12 18.55
C GLY A 110 -18.56 -42.85 17.38
N ASP A 111 -18.60 -42.30 16.16
CA ASP A 111 -17.97 -42.89 14.96
C ASP A 111 -16.95 -41.92 14.35
N THR A 112 -15.96 -41.53 15.15
CA THR A 112 -14.97 -40.51 14.77
C THR A 112 -14.08 -40.92 13.60
N LEU A 113 -13.90 -42.22 13.35
CA LEU A 113 -13.06 -42.74 12.25
C LEU A 113 -13.71 -42.56 10.88
N SER A 114 -15.04 -42.50 10.85
CA SER A 114 -15.78 -42.17 9.64
C SER A 114 -15.87 -40.66 9.42
N GLY A 115 -15.33 -39.80 10.28
CA GLY A 115 -15.39 -38.34 10.12
C GLY A 115 -14.16 -37.74 9.42
N ILE A 116 -14.29 -36.49 8.97
CA ILE A 116 -13.13 -35.62 8.72
C ILE A 116 -13.36 -34.36 9.53
N ASN A 117 -12.52 -34.14 10.56
CA ASN A 117 -12.62 -32.98 11.43
C ASN A 117 -11.91 -31.77 10.78
N PRO A 118 -12.66 -30.74 10.33
CA PRO A 118 -12.05 -29.57 9.69
C PRO A 118 -11.17 -28.76 10.66
N ASN A 119 -11.44 -28.80 11.96
CA ASN A 119 -10.64 -28.11 12.98
C ASN A 119 -9.23 -28.71 13.08
N PHE A 120 -9.10 -30.03 12.91
CA PHE A 120 -7.79 -30.68 12.92
C PHE A 120 -6.94 -30.21 11.73
N ILE A 121 -7.54 -30.14 10.53
CA ILE A 121 -6.86 -29.64 9.32
C ILE A 121 -6.47 -28.17 9.50
N ALA A 122 -7.39 -27.33 10.01
CA ALA A 122 -7.13 -25.91 10.30
C ALA A 122 -5.94 -25.73 11.28
N ALA A 123 -5.89 -26.55 12.33
CA ALA A 123 -4.80 -26.55 13.29
C ALA A 123 -3.47 -26.94 12.64
N GLN A 124 -3.46 -27.91 11.73
CA GLN A 124 -2.24 -28.30 11.00
C GLN A 124 -1.76 -27.22 10.03
N ILE A 125 -2.66 -26.52 9.32
CA ILE A 125 -2.30 -25.37 8.48
C ILE A 125 -1.69 -24.27 9.34
N THR A 126 -2.35 -23.91 10.44
CA THR A 126 -1.85 -22.90 11.38
C THR A 126 -0.48 -23.28 11.93
N ASN A 127 -0.29 -24.52 12.37
CA ASN A 127 0.99 -25.00 12.90
C ASN A 127 2.13 -24.91 11.87
N ARG A 128 1.83 -25.11 10.58
CA ARG A 128 2.83 -24.99 9.50
C ARG A 128 3.15 -23.56 9.11
N LEU A 129 2.22 -22.63 9.27
CA LEU A 129 2.38 -21.22 8.87
C LEU A 129 2.87 -20.33 10.02
N HIS A 130 2.45 -20.64 11.25
CA HIS A 130 2.69 -19.80 12.42
C HIS A 130 4.19 -19.62 12.66
N ASN A 131 4.67 -18.39 12.45
CA ASN A 131 6.07 -18.00 12.62
C ASN A 131 7.06 -18.89 11.84
N ASN A 132 6.61 -19.56 10.78
CA ASN A 132 7.47 -20.33 9.91
C ASN A 132 8.15 -19.38 8.91
N TYR A 133 9.17 -18.69 9.40
CA TYR A 133 10.12 -17.99 8.54
C TYR A 133 10.89 -19.04 7.76
N ILE A 134 10.43 -19.37 6.55
CA ILE A 134 11.26 -20.06 5.59
C ILE A 134 12.47 -19.16 5.38
N HIS A 135 13.62 -19.60 5.89
CA HIS A 135 14.91 -19.01 5.64
C HIS A 135 15.19 -19.21 4.14
N TYR A 136 14.62 -18.35 3.30
CA TYR A 136 15.13 -18.15 1.96
C TYR A 136 16.57 -17.70 2.18
N HIS A 137 17.50 -18.60 1.93
CA HIS A 137 18.90 -18.26 1.71
C HIS A 137 18.92 -17.17 0.63
N MET A 138 18.96 -15.92 1.05
CA MET A 138 19.49 -14.83 0.25
C MET A 138 20.97 -15.15 0.08
N LYS A 139 21.30 -15.80 -1.05
CA LYS A 139 22.63 -15.72 -1.63
C LYS A 139 22.80 -14.34 -2.27
#